data_AF-A0A8S3XQT0-F1
#
_entry.id   AF-A0A8S3XQT0-F1
#
_cell.length_a   1.000
_cell.length_b   1.000
_cell.length_c   1.000
_cell.angle_alpha   90.00
_cell.angle_beta   90.00
_cell.angle_gamma   90.00
#
_symmetry.space_group_name_H-M   'P 1'
#
loop_
_entity.id
_entity.type
_entity.pdbx_description
1 polymer ?
#
loop_
_entity_poly.entity_id
_entity_poly.type
_entity_poly.pdbx_seq_one_letter_code
_entity_poly.pdbx_strand_id
1 'polypeptide(L)'
;MFACLEKFSEENNIKLEEEIKTKILMHLTNLKQDLEIRFQDTSHGDQWIINPFTCDLNTVKMNLKEKEQLIDLMSDESLRSIFKTTDLSKFWIRTEKEYPLLFKTCLLKLLPFAST
;
A
#
# COMPACT_ATOMS: atom_id res chain seq x y z
N MET A 1 -14.87 -20.49 -2.76
CA MET A 1 -15.69 -20.62 -1.53
C MET A 1 -14.88 -20.04 -0.37
N PHE A 2 -15.44 -19.15 0.45
CA PHE A 2 -14.73 -18.54 1.58
C PHE A 2 -14.82 -19.44 2.82
N ALA A 3 -13.87 -20.36 2.99
CA ALA A 3 -13.88 -21.39 4.05
C ALA A 3 -14.00 -20.81 5.48
N CYS A 4 -13.51 -19.59 5.72
CA CYS A 4 -13.64 -18.93 7.01
C CYS A 4 -15.09 -18.60 7.39
N LEU A 5 -15.97 -18.31 6.42
CA LEU A 5 -17.38 -18.00 6.69
C LEU A 5 -18.13 -19.24 7.16
N GLU A 6 -17.86 -20.39 6.52
CA GLU A 6 -18.45 -21.67 6.87
C GLU A 6 -18.01 -22.09 8.27
N LYS A 7 -16.71 -22.03 8.52
CA LYS A 7 -16.12 -22.30 9.84
C LYS A 7 -16.72 -21.39 10.93
N PHE A 8 -16.85 -20.08 10.67
CA PHE A 8 -17.45 -19.14 11.61
C PHE A 8 -18.92 -19.48 11.92
N SER A 9 -19.69 -19.86 10.90
CA SER A 9 -21.10 -20.26 11.03
C SER A 9 -21.24 -21.50 11.92
N GLU A 10 -20.36 -22.49 11.72
CA GLU A 10 -20.31 -23.72 12.51
C GLU A 10 -19.87 -23.46 13.96
N GLU A 11 -18.79 -22.71 14.16
CA GLU A 11 -18.24 -22.39 15.49
C GLU A 11 -19.22 -21.61 16.36
N ASN A 12 -20.05 -20.76 15.76
CA ASN A 12 -21.00 -19.92 16.48
C ASN A 12 -22.44 -20.46 16.44
N ASN A 13 -22.66 -21.65 15.88
CA ASN A 13 -23.99 -22.26 15.70
C ASN A 13 -25.01 -21.29 15.05
N ILE A 14 -24.53 -20.48 14.09
CA ILE A 14 -25.35 -19.49 13.38
C ILE A 14 -25.94 -20.18 12.16
N LYS A 15 -27.27 -20.17 12.05
CA LYS A 15 -27.97 -20.61 10.84
C LYS A 15 -28.27 -19.40 9.97
N LEU A 16 -27.39 -19.13 9.00
CA LEU A 16 -27.56 -18.05 8.04
C LEU A 16 -28.68 -18.39 7.05
N GLU A 17 -29.63 -17.47 6.86
CA GLU A 17 -30.55 -17.53 5.74
C GLU A 17 -29.77 -17.47 4.41
N GLU A 18 -30.22 -18.23 3.40
CA GLU A 18 -29.51 -18.32 2.12
C GLU A 18 -29.36 -16.97 1.41
N GLU A 19 -30.32 -16.05 1.59
CA GLU A 19 -30.23 -14.69 1.06
C GLU A 19 -29.07 -13.91 1.72
N ILE A 20 -28.95 -13.98 3.05
CA ILE A 20 -27.88 -13.32 3.80
C ILE A 20 -26.53 -13.92 3.44
N LYS A 21 -26.45 -15.25 3.35
CA LYS A 21 -25.24 -15.98 2.96
C LYS A 21 -24.78 -15.55 1.56
N THR A 22 -25.70 -15.41 0.62
CA THR A 22 -25.40 -14.96 -0.74
C THR A 22 -24.90 -13.51 -0.74
N LYS A 23 -25.51 -12.61 0.02
CA LYS A 23 -25.03 -11.22 0.16
C LYS A 23 -23.62 -11.14 0.71
N ILE A 24 -23.31 -11.91 1.76
CA ILE A 24 -21.97 -11.97 2.36
C ILE A 24 -20.96 -12.51 1.35
N LEU A 25 -21.25 -13.62 0.67
CA LEU A 25 -20.35 -14.22 -0.32
C LEU A 25 -20.09 -13.29 -1.50
N MET A 26 -21.13 -12.61 -1.99
CA MET A 26 -21.00 -11.62 -3.06
C MET A 26 -20.12 -10.45 -2.60
N HIS A 27 -20.35 -9.91 -1.41
CA HIS A 27 -19.52 -8.83 -0.87
C HIS A 27 -18.06 -9.25 -0.72
N LEU A 28 -17.79 -10.42 -0.13
CA LEU A 28 -16.43 -10.94 0.03
C LEU A 28 -15.74 -11.20 -1.32
N THR A 29 -16.49 -11.65 -2.32
CA THR A 29 -15.97 -11.87 -3.68
C THR A 29 -15.60 -10.54 -4.32
N ASN A 30 -16.48 -9.54 -4.24
CA ASN A 30 -16.21 -8.20 -4.75
C ASN A 30 -15.00 -7.60 -4.04
N LEU A 31 -14.95 -7.69 -2.71
CA LEU A 31 -13.81 -7.23 -1.92
C LEU A 31 -12.52 -7.92 -2.35
N LYS A 32 -12.54 -9.23 -2.56
CA LYS A 32 -11.36 -9.96 -3.04
C LYS A 32 -10.91 -9.44 -4.41
N GLN A 33 -11.81 -9.26 -5.36
CA GLN A 33 -11.48 -8.73 -6.69
C GLN A 33 -10.92 -7.31 -6.60
N ASP A 34 -11.53 -6.48 -5.76
CA ASP A 34 -11.10 -5.14 -5.45
C ASP A 34 -9.69 -5.08 -4.86
N LEU A 35 -9.37 -5.99 -3.93
CA LEU A 35 -8.04 -6.14 -3.37
C LEU A 35 -7.06 -6.65 -4.42
N GLU A 36 -7.44 -7.65 -5.21
CA GLU A 36 -6.62 -8.16 -6.32
C GLU A 36 -6.28 -7.05 -7.30
N ILE A 37 -7.24 -6.21 -7.72
CA ILE A 37 -6.99 -5.05 -8.59
C ILE A 37 -6.08 -4.03 -7.90
N ARG A 38 -6.33 -3.69 -6.63
CA ARG A 38 -5.52 -2.71 -5.88
C ARG A 38 -4.09 -3.18 -5.62
N PHE A 39 -3.86 -4.48 -5.50
CA PHE A 39 -2.55 -5.07 -5.20
C PHE A 39 -1.95 -5.86 -6.38
N GLN A 40 -2.54 -5.81 -7.57
CA GLN A 40 -2.07 -6.51 -8.77
C GLN A 40 -0.67 -6.05 -9.23
N ASP A 41 -0.23 -4.90 -8.74
CA ASP A 41 1.00 -4.21 -9.18
C ASP A 41 1.99 -3.97 -8.00
N THR A 42 2.18 -4.94 -7.09
CA THR A 42 3.33 -4.88 -6.13
C THR A 42 4.67 -5.25 -6.79
N SER A 43 4.72 -5.33 -8.12
CA SER A 43 5.87 -5.76 -8.91
C SER A 43 6.88 -4.61 -9.09
N HIS A 44 7.88 -4.57 -8.22
CA HIS A 44 9.16 -3.81 -8.33
C HIS A 44 9.10 -2.26 -8.44
N GLY A 45 8.08 -1.66 -9.05
CA GLY A 45 7.99 -0.23 -9.31
C GLY A 45 7.80 0.62 -8.06
N ASP A 46 7.41 0.01 -6.94
CA ASP A 46 7.22 0.67 -5.63
C ASP A 46 8.35 0.38 -4.64
N GLN A 47 9.46 -0.23 -5.09
CA GLN A 47 10.64 -0.45 -4.23
C GLN A 47 11.20 0.85 -3.65
N TRP A 48 11.02 1.98 -4.35
CA TRP A 48 11.40 3.30 -3.86
C TRP A 48 10.68 3.69 -2.56
N ILE A 49 9.48 3.14 -2.29
CA ILE A 49 8.76 3.38 -1.03
C ILE A 49 9.43 2.65 0.13
N ILE A 50 9.92 1.44 -0.12
CA ILE A 50 10.58 0.60 0.89
C ILE A 50 12.01 1.09 1.12
N ASN A 51 12.73 1.38 0.05
CA ASN A 51 14.07 1.93 0.10
C ASN A 51 14.28 2.89 -1.08
N PRO A 52 14.12 4.21 -0.87
CA PRO A 52 14.29 5.18 -1.94
C PRO A 52 15.75 5.25 -2.41
N PHE A 53 16.71 4.86 -1.57
CA PHE A 53 18.14 5.01 -1.84
C PHE A 53 18.76 3.90 -2.70
N THR A 54 18.00 2.85 -3.03
CA THR A 54 18.47 1.69 -3.81
C THR A 54 17.53 1.29 -4.94
N CYS A 55 16.52 2.10 -5.25
CA CYS A 55 15.55 1.78 -6.31
C CYS A 55 16.11 2.08 -7.72
N ASP A 56 15.64 1.33 -8.72
CA ASP A 56 15.92 1.62 -10.13
C ASP A 56 14.91 2.63 -10.69
N LEU A 57 15.35 3.86 -10.94
CA LEU A 57 14.55 4.97 -11.48
C LEU A 57 13.89 4.67 -12.85
N ASN A 58 14.40 3.67 -13.59
CA ASN A 58 13.81 3.24 -14.86
C ASN A 58 12.53 2.41 -14.65
N THR A 59 12.43 1.72 -13.51
CA THR A 59 11.27 0.88 -13.16
C THR A 59 10.17 1.64 -12.43
N VAL A 60 10.50 2.82 -11.89
CA VAL A 60 9.56 3.66 -11.14
C VAL A 60 8.61 4.40 -12.08
N LYS A 61 7.32 4.08 -11.97
CA LYS A 61 6.22 4.76 -12.66
C LYS A 61 5.86 6.07 -11.93
N MET A 62 6.52 7.16 -12.31
CA MET A 62 6.34 8.51 -11.76
C MET A 62 6.34 9.57 -12.86
N ASN A 63 5.69 10.71 -12.62
CA ASN A 63 5.84 11.90 -13.46
C ASN A 63 7.21 12.57 -13.26
N LEU A 64 7.55 13.53 -14.13
CA LEU A 64 8.87 14.17 -14.12
C LEU A 64 9.21 14.83 -12.77
N LYS A 65 8.26 15.56 -12.18
CA LYS A 65 8.47 16.29 -10.91
C LYS A 65 8.65 15.35 -9.73
N GLU A 66 7.95 14.22 -9.72
CA GLU A 66 8.13 13.18 -8.69
C GLU A 66 9.51 12.53 -8.82
N LYS A 67 9.98 12.28 -10.05
CA LYS A 67 11.34 11.75 -10.28
C LYS A 67 12.42 12.72 -9.84
N GLU A 68 12.25 14.02 -10.10
CA GLU A 68 13.18 15.05 -9.61
C GLU A 68 13.28 15.02 -8.08
N GLN A 69 12.15 15.00 -7.37
CA GLN A 69 12.14 14.89 -5.91
C GLN A 69 12.80 13.60 -5.40
N LEU A 70 12.58 12.48 -6.09
CA LEU A 70 13.21 11.21 -5.73
C LEU A 70 14.73 11.27 -5.93
N ILE A 71 15.22 11.86 -7.03
CA ILE A 71 16.66 12.02 -7.30
C ILE A 71 17.32 12.89 -6.23
N ASP A 72 16.69 14.02 -5.87
CA ASP A 72 17.19 14.91 -4.83
C ASP A 72 17.27 14.20 -3.48
N LEU A 73 16.22 13.45 -3.11
CA LEU A 73 16.20 12.65 -1.88
C LEU A 73 17.28 11.56 -1.90
N MET A 74 17.45 10.85 -3.01
CA MET A 74 18.47 9.79 -3.16
C MET A 74 19.91 10.30 -2.98
N SER A 75 20.13 11.57 -3.31
CA SER A 75 21.42 12.24 -3.25
C SER A 75 21.70 12.87 -1.87
N ASP A 76 20.72 12.91 -0.97
CA ASP A 76 20.87 13.44 0.37
C ASP A 76 21.44 12.38 1.33
N GLU A 77 22.73 12.49 1.62
CA GLU A 77 23.44 11.60 2.55
C GLU A 77 23.00 11.74 4.01
N SER A 78 22.45 12.91 4.39
CA SER A 78 21.90 13.12 5.72
C SER A 78 20.61 12.33 5.90
N LEU A 79 19.72 12.37 4.90
CA LEU A 79 18.50 11.57 4.86
C LEU A 79 18.82 10.08 4.75
N ARG A 80 19.84 9.70 3.97
CA ARG A 80 20.33 8.30 3.91
C ARG A 80 20.77 7.79 5.28
N SER A 81 21.44 8.63 6.06
CA SER A 81 21.87 8.28 7.42
C SER A 81 20.69 8.18 8.38
N ILE A 82 19.73 9.10 8.30
CA ILE A 82 18.50 9.08 9.10
C ILE A 82 17.65 7.84 8.79
N PHE A 83 17.55 7.46 7.52
CA PHE A 83 16.78 6.30 7.08
C PHE A 83 17.25 5.00 7.75
N LYS A 84 18.57 4.83 7.96
CA LYS A 84 19.13 3.64 8.61
C LYS A 84 18.73 3.49 10.08
N THR A 85 18.29 4.56 10.73
CA THR A 85 18.00 4.61 12.17
C THR A 85 16.54 4.94 12.49
N THR A 86 15.70 5.09 11.46
CA THR A 86 14.32 5.56 11.60
C THR A 86 13.36 4.56 10.95
N ASP A 87 12.21 4.32 11.59
CA ASP A 87 11.13 3.52 11.02
C ASP A 87 10.64 4.13 9.70
N LEU A 88 10.22 3.29 8.74
CA LEU A 88 9.82 3.71 7.40
C LEU A 88 8.75 4.80 7.40
N SER A 89 7.71 4.65 8.23
CA SER A 89 6.63 5.63 8.35
C SER A 89 7.13 6.98 8.88
N LYS A 90 8.01 6.96 9.90
CA LYS A 90 8.59 8.18 10.49
C LYS A 90 9.51 8.88 9.49
N PHE A 91 10.24 8.11 8.68
CA PHE A 91 11.06 8.65 7.59
C PHE A 91 10.19 9.41 6.59
N TRP A 92 9.14 8.78 6.06
CA TRP A 92 8.26 9.44 5.09
C TRP A 92 7.54 10.67 5.66
N ILE A 93 7.07 10.61 6.92
CA ILE A 93 6.47 11.78 7.58
C ILE A 93 7.49 12.93 7.69
N ARG A 94 8.76 12.64 7.95
CA ARG A 94 9.82 13.66 8.04
C ARG A 94 10.08 14.33 6.69
N THR A 95 10.02 13.57 5.59
CA THR A 95 10.29 14.06 4.23
C THR A 95 9.12 14.79 3.60
N GLU A 96 7.94 14.84 4.25
CA GLU A 96 6.72 15.50 3.76
C GLU A 96 6.95 16.95 3.31
N LYS A 97 7.66 17.75 4.12
CA LYS A 97 7.83 19.18 3.85
C LYS A 97 8.75 19.46 2.67
N GLU A 98 9.81 18.67 2.54
CA GLU A 98 10.85 18.85 1.51
C GLU A 98 10.45 18.17 0.19
N TYR A 99 9.75 17.04 0.27
CA TYR A 99 9.35 16.23 -0.89
C TYR A 99 7.84 15.94 -0.89
N PRO A 100 6.97 16.96 -0.94
CA PRO A 100 5.52 16.80 -0.76
C PRO A 100 4.84 15.97 -1.86
N LEU A 101 5.35 16.00 -3.10
CA LEU A 101 4.79 15.19 -4.19
C LEU A 101 5.11 13.72 -3.97
N LEU A 102 6.38 13.45 -3.63
CA LEU A 102 6.87 12.11 -3.34
C LEU A 102 6.16 11.52 -2.10
N PHE A 103 6.00 12.32 -1.05
CA PHE A 103 5.27 11.92 0.16
C PHE A 103 3.81 11.60 -0.15
N LYS A 104 3.11 12.44 -0.93
CA LYS A 104 1.71 12.19 -1.29
C LYS A 104 1.56 10.87 -2.06
N THR A 105 2.44 10.61 -3.03
CA THR A 105 2.39 9.38 -3.83
C THR A 105 2.74 8.16 -3.00
N CYS A 106 3.69 8.27 -2.07
CA CYS A 106 3.99 7.25 -1.07
C CYS A 106 2.77 6.97 -0.18
N LEU A 107 2.15 8.01 0.36
CA LEU A 107 1.01 7.91 1.26
C LEU A 107 -0.19 7.21 0.61
N LEU A 108 -0.51 7.55 -0.65
CA LEU A 108 -1.59 6.90 -1.41
C LEU A 108 -1.36 5.40 -1.60
N LYS A 109 -0.09 4.98 -1.74
CA LYS A 109 0.30 3.57 -1.89
C LYS A 109 0.37 2.82 -0.56
N LEU A 110 0.79 3.50 0.52
CA LEU A 110 0.88 2.93 1.87
C LEU A 110 -0.47 2.88 2.61
N LEU A 111 -1.42 3.75 2.25
CA LEU A 111 -2.75 3.82 2.87
C LEU A 111 -3.87 3.49 1.88
N PRO A 112 -3.93 2.25 1.33
CA PRO A 112 -4.96 1.86 0.39
C PRO A 112 -6.39 1.86 0.97
N PHE A 113 -6.53 1.94 2.31
CA PHE A 113 -7.81 1.83 3.03
C PHE A 113 -8.19 3.06 3.86
N ALA A 114 -7.51 4.21 3.72
CA ALA A 114 -7.74 5.36 4.61
C ALA A 114 -9.07 6.11 4.39
N SER A 115 -9.93 5.68 3.46
CA SER A 115 -11.26 6.28 3.31
C SER A 115 -12.30 5.25 2.89
N THR A 116 -13.19 4.91 3.81
CA THR A 116 -14.58 4.52 3.53
C THR A 116 -15.49 5.36 4.41
#